data_AF-A0A2V9JE00-F1
#
_entry.id   AF-A0A2V9JE00-F1
#
_cell.length_a   1.000
_cell.length_b   1.000
_cell.length_c   1.000
_cell.angle_alpha   90.00
_cell.angle_beta   90.00
_cell.angle_gamma   90.00
#
_symmetry.space_group_name_H-M   'P 1'
#
loop_
_entity.id
_entity.type
_entity.pdbx_description
1 polymer ?
#
loop_
_entity_poly.entity_id
_entity_poly.type
_entity_poly.pdbx_seq_one_letter_code
_entity_poly.pdbx_strand_id
1 'polypeptide(L)'
;MVSTIPTREAVTGTQTPAGVTERLKRWIVSEVGYWAILVFGKTVRWEVEGWENHRAIENAGKRAIYTCWHDRIFLATYFWRNRGIVVMTSLNKDGEYI
;
A
#
# COMPACT_ATOMS: atom_id res chain seq x y z
N MET A 1 5.99 33.86 -4.60
CA MET A 1 4.90 33.21 -5.36
C MET A 1 4.24 32.22 -4.41
N VAL A 2 3.18 32.65 -3.72
CA VAL A 2 2.47 31.82 -2.72
C VAL A 2 1.62 30.82 -3.50
N SER A 3 2.02 29.55 -3.48
CA SER A 3 1.20 28.45 -3.99
C SER A 3 -0.03 28.32 -3.08
N THR A 4 -1.19 28.69 -3.59
CA THR A 4 -2.47 28.50 -2.92
C THR A 4 -2.76 27.01 -2.80
N ILE A 5 -2.84 26.52 -1.56
CA ILE A 5 -3.29 25.15 -1.26
C ILE A 5 -4.71 25.00 -1.84
N PRO A 6 -4.97 24.02 -2.73
CA PRO A 6 -6.31 23.83 -3.28
C PRO A 6 -7.28 23.47 -2.14
N THR A 7 -8.46 24.12 -2.17
CA THR A 7 -9.53 23.85 -1.21
C THR A 7 -10.04 22.41 -1.37
N ARG A 8 -10.50 21.80 -0.27
CA ARG A 8 -10.96 20.39 -0.16
C ARG A 8 -11.95 19.95 -1.25
N GLU A 9 -12.68 20.89 -1.82
CA GLU A 9 -13.67 20.68 -2.88
C GLU A 9 -13.03 20.31 -4.22
N ALA A 10 -11.86 20.86 -4.55
CA ALA A 10 -11.19 20.63 -5.84
C ALA A 10 -10.63 19.21 -6.00
N VAL A 11 -10.37 18.50 -4.90
CA VAL A 11 -9.84 17.13 -4.91
C VAL A 11 -10.95 16.09 -5.05
N THR A 12 -12.19 16.45 -4.68
CA THR A 12 -13.31 15.52 -4.62
C THR A 12 -14.13 15.62 -5.90
N GLY A 13 -13.57 15.15 -7.01
CA GLY A 13 -14.39 14.87 -8.20
C GLY A 13 -15.56 13.98 -7.77
N THR A 14 -16.78 14.36 -8.12
CA THR A 14 -18.00 13.62 -7.79
C THR A 14 -17.93 12.22 -8.37
N GLN A 15 -17.45 11.26 -7.58
CA GLN A 15 -17.44 9.86 -7.98
C GLN A 15 -18.84 9.30 -7.83
N THR A 16 -19.43 8.86 -8.92
CA THR A 16 -20.74 8.19 -8.90
C THR A 16 -20.66 6.97 -7.99
N PRO A 17 -21.62 6.76 -7.07
CA PRO A 17 -21.61 5.60 -6.20
C PRO A 17 -21.56 4.32 -7.04
N ALA A 18 -20.60 3.46 -6.75
CA ALA A 18 -20.46 2.22 -7.47
C ALA A 18 -21.72 1.35 -7.30
N GLY A 19 -22.20 0.81 -8.42
CA GLY A 19 -23.31 -0.15 -8.45
C GLY A 19 -22.99 -1.43 -7.69
N VAL A 20 -24.04 -2.22 -7.41
CA VAL A 20 -23.94 -3.46 -6.62
C VAL A 20 -22.94 -4.44 -7.24
N THR A 21 -22.92 -4.58 -8.57
CA THR A 21 -21.97 -5.44 -9.29
C THR A 21 -20.52 -5.03 -9.08
N GLU A 22 -20.22 -3.73 -9.18
CA GLU A 22 -18.86 -3.21 -8.97
C GLU A 22 -18.41 -3.36 -7.51
N ARG A 23 -19.34 -3.21 -6.56
CA ARG A 23 -19.07 -3.48 -5.15
C ARG A 23 -18.75 -4.94 -4.90
N LEU A 24 -19.53 -5.85 -5.50
CA LEU A 24 -19.28 -7.29 -5.40
C LEU A 24 -17.95 -7.67 -6.03
N LYS A 25 -17.64 -7.15 -7.22
CA LYS A 25 -16.37 -7.36 -7.91
C LYS A 25 -15.19 -6.92 -7.04
N ARG A 26 -15.23 -5.70 -6.50
CA ARG A 26 -14.17 -5.22 -5.59
C ARG A 26 -14.03 -6.11 -4.36
N TRP A 27 -15.14 -6.50 -3.75
CA TRP A 27 -15.10 -7.42 -2.60
C TRP A 27 -14.43 -8.76 -2.95
N ILE A 28 -14.81 -9.38 -4.08
CA ILE A 28 -14.18 -10.64 -4.53
C ILE A 28 -12.68 -10.46 -4.75
N VAL A 29 -12.28 -9.40 -5.45
CA VAL A 29 -10.85 -9.13 -5.73
C VAL A 29 -10.09 -8.90 -4.44
N SER A 30 -10.64 -8.15 -3.48
CA SER A 30 -10.03 -7.92 -2.17
C SER A 30 -9.84 -9.21 -1.39
N GLU A 31 -10.87 -10.07 -1.33
CA GLU A 31 -10.82 -11.31 -0.56
C GLU A 31 -9.83 -12.31 -1.19
N VAL A 32 -9.88 -12.48 -2.51
CA VAL A 32 -8.95 -13.35 -3.26
C VAL A 32 -7.51 -12.84 -3.13
N GLY A 33 -7.30 -11.53 -3.27
CA GLY A 33 -5.99 -10.90 -3.11
C GLY A 33 -5.42 -11.08 -1.70
N TYR A 34 -6.25 -10.90 -0.67
CA TYR A 34 -5.87 -11.11 0.72
C TYR A 34 -5.39 -12.54 0.97
N TRP A 35 -6.19 -13.54 0.58
CA TRP A 35 -5.82 -14.95 0.76
C TRP A 35 -4.59 -15.33 -0.06
N ALA A 36 -4.47 -14.83 -1.29
CA ALA A 36 -3.29 -15.06 -2.10
C ALA A 36 -2.03 -14.52 -1.39
N ILE A 37 -2.01 -13.26 -0.96
CA ILE A 37 -0.88 -12.66 -0.25
C ILE A 37 -0.56 -13.45 1.03
N LEU A 38 -1.57 -13.88 1.78
CA LEU A 38 -1.36 -14.67 3.00
C LEU A 38 -0.74 -16.03 2.73
N VAL A 39 -1.25 -16.77 1.73
CA VAL A 39 -0.76 -18.10 1.40
C VAL A 39 0.67 -18.01 0.87
N PHE A 40 0.91 -17.17 -0.14
CA PHE A 40 2.26 -16.97 -0.69
C PHE A 40 3.24 -16.45 0.37
N GLY A 41 2.81 -15.47 1.19
CA GLY A 41 3.61 -14.94 2.28
C GLY A 41 4.06 -16.00 3.28
N LYS A 42 3.19 -16.98 3.59
CA LYS A 42 3.48 -18.08 4.50
C LYS A 42 4.33 -19.20 3.88
N THR A 43 4.29 -19.39 2.57
CA THR A 43 4.97 -20.51 1.89
C THR A 43 6.33 -20.13 1.33
N VAL A 44 6.55 -18.86 0.98
CA VAL A 44 7.83 -18.38 0.47
C VAL A 44 8.84 -18.27 1.62
N ARG A 45 10.10 -18.57 1.32
CA ARG A 45 11.26 -18.31 2.18
C ARG A 45 12.00 -17.07 1.69
N TRP A 46 12.47 -16.26 2.61
CA TRP A 46 13.01 -14.93 2.32
C TRP A 46 14.29 -14.72 3.09
N GLU A 47 15.21 -13.99 2.47
CA GLU A 47 16.37 -13.40 3.13
C GLU A 47 16.25 -11.89 3.02
N VAL A 48 16.69 -11.18 4.07
CA VAL A 48 16.64 -9.72 4.12
C VAL A 48 18.07 -9.21 4.22
N GLU A 49 18.53 -8.64 3.13
CA GLU A 49 19.82 -7.96 3.09
C GLU A 49 19.66 -6.53 3.64
N GLY A 50 20.65 -6.06 4.42
CA GLY A 50 20.66 -4.68 4.92
C GLY A 50 19.74 -4.39 6.11
N TRP A 51 19.25 -5.41 6.83
CA TRP A 51 18.29 -5.24 7.94
C TRP A 51 18.86 -4.45 9.12
N GLU A 52 20.18 -4.45 9.29
CA GLU A 52 20.91 -3.63 10.24
C GLU A 52 20.68 -2.12 10.03
N ASN A 53 20.50 -1.66 8.79
CA ASN A 53 20.24 -0.25 8.49
C ASN A 53 18.86 0.17 9.00
N HIS A 54 17.86 -0.70 8.82
CA HIS A 54 16.51 -0.49 9.36
C HIS A 54 16.56 -0.34 10.89
N ARG A 55 17.21 -1.29 11.57
CA ARG A 55 17.34 -1.28 13.03
C ARG A 55 18.13 -0.09 13.55
N ALA A 56 19.17 0.34 12.85
CA ALA A 56 19.94 1.52 13.22
C ALA A 56 19.09 2.80 13.18
N ILE A 57 18.24 2.96 12.15
CA ILE A 57 17.31 4.10 12.03
C ILE A 57 16.27 4.07 13.15
N GLU A 58 15.68 2.91 13.42
CA GLU A 58 14.67 2.74 14.47
C GLU A 58 15.26 3.00 15.86
N ASN A 59 16.43 2.44 16.18
CA ASN A 59 17.13 2.67 17.44
C ASN A 59 17.52 4.14 17.65
N ALA A 60 17.78 4.87 16.56
CA ALA A 60 18.04 6.31 16.60
C ALA A 60 16.76 7.15 16.77
N GLY A 61 15.58 6.52 16.91
CA GLY A 61 14.28 7.20 17.00
C GLY A 61 13.84 7.89 15.72
N LYS A 62 14.43 7.53 14.57
CA LYS A 62 14.16 8.14 13.27
C LYS A 62 13.15 7.32 12.45
N ARG A 63 12.62 7.94 11.39
CA ARG A 63 11.73 7.29 10.42
C ARG A 63 12.42 7.20 9.07
N ALA A 64 12.22 6.08 8.38
CA ALA A 64 12.74 5.86 7.03
C ALA A 64 11.62 5.99 6.00
N ILE A 65 11.99 6.48 4.82
CA ILE A 65 11.13 6.42 3.63
C ILE A 65 11.67 5.28 2.77
N TYR A 66 10.84 4.27 2.54
CA TYR A 66 11.17 3.13 1.67
C TYR A 66 10.62 3.38 0.28
N THR A 67 11.38 2.95 -0.72
CA THR A 67 10.92 2.84 -2.11
C THR A 67 10.77 1.36 -2.44
N CYS A 68 9.70 1.01 -3.15
CA CYS A 68 9.51 -0.33 -3.66
C CYS A 68 9.07 -0.28 -5.13
N TRP A 69 9.50 -1.28 -5.89
CA TRP A 69 9.09 -1.47 -7.26
C TRP A 69 7.78 -2.27 -7.31
N HIS A 70 7.00 -2.09 -8.37
CA HIS A 70 5.65 -2.66 -8.49
C HIS A 70 5.64 -4.20 -8.44
N ASP A 71 6.69 -4.84 -8.98
CA ASP A 71 6.87 -6.30 -8.94
C ASP A 71 7.03 -6.85 -7.52
N ARG A 72 7.33 -5.99 -6.54
CA ARG A 72 7.52 -6.37 -5.14
C ARG A 72 6.33 -6.05 -4.25
N ILE A 73 5.34 -5.29 -4.70
CA ILE A 73 4.19 -4.87 -3.87
C ILE A 73 3.51 -6.09 -3.25
N PHE A 74 3.21 -7.11 -4.05
CA PHE A 74 2.48 -8.30 -3.61
C PHE A 74 3.10 -8.97 -2.38
N LEU A 75 4.43 -9.14 -2.41
CA LEU A 75 5.21 -9.79 -1.37
C LEU A 75 5.59 -8.83 -0.23
N ALA A 76 5.84 -7.56 -0.57
CA ALA A 76 6.14 -6.50 0.39
C ALA A 76 4.97 -6.25 1.35
N THR A 77 3.72 -6.35 0.87
CA THR A 77 2.53 -6.25 1.71
C THR A 77 2.55 -7.26 2.85
N TYR A 78 2.94 -8.51 2.57
CA TYR A 78 3.08 -9.51 3.62
C TYR A 78 4.29 -9.24 4.51
N PHE A 79 5.44 -8.92 3.92
CA PHE A 79 6.68 -8.69 4.68
C PHE A 79 6.55 -7.56 5.71
N TRP A 80 5.90 -6.46 5.35
CA TRP A 80 5.73 -5.30 6.20
C TRP A 80 4.48 -5.34 7.10
N ARG A 81 3.69 -6.42 7.02
CA ARG A 81 2.49 -6.57 7.85
C ARG A 81 2.85 -6.47 9.34
N ASN A 82 2.01 -5.78 10.11
CA ASN A 82 2.18 -5.60 11.55
C ASN A 82 3.51 -4.92 11.98
N ARG A 83 4.15 -4.13 11.09
CA ARG A 83 5.38 -3.38 11.39
C ARG A 83 5.20 -1.86 11.45
N GLY A 84 3.96 -1.38 11.50
CA GLY A 84 3.66 0.05 11.69
C GLY A 84 4.10 0.95 10.53
N ILE A 85 4.09 0.45 9.30
CA ILE A 85 4.39 1.26 8.11
C ILE A 85 3.15 2.00 7.62
N VAL A 86 3.38 3.10 6.91
CA VAL A 86 2.36 3.85 6.16
C VAL A 86 2.73 3.82 4.69
N VAL A 87 1.77 3.46 3.83
CA VAL A 87 1.94 3.44 2.38
C VAL A 87 1.19 4.63 1.80
N MET A 88 1.84 5.36 0.90
CA MET A 88 1.23 6.44 0.14
C MET A 88 0.95 5.95 -1.27
N THR A 89 -0.27 6.15 -1.75
CA THR A 89 -0.70 5.83 -3.12
C THR A 89 -1.32 7.05 -3.77
N SER A 90 -1.22 7.12 -5.11
CA SER A 90 -1.90 8.14 -5.89
C SER A 90 -3.41 7.93 -5.86
N LEU A 91 -4.18 9.00 -6.01
CA LEU A 91 -5.63 8.91 -6.23
C LEU A 91 -5.99 8.49 -7.66
N ASN A 92 -5.00 8.29 -8.53
CA ASN A 92 -5.22 7.77 -9.87
C ASN A 92 -5.76 6.33 -9.81
N LYS A 93 -6.72 6.04 -10.70
CA LYS A 93 -7.41 4.74 -10.75
C LYS A 93 -6.53 3.57 -11.21
N ASP A 94 -5.30 3.84 -11.61
CA ASP A 94 -4.30 2.81 -11.95
C ASP A 94 -3.98 1.91 -10.73
N GLY A 95 -4.32 2.35 -9.52
CA GLY A 95 -4.23 1.59 -8.27
C GLY A 95 -5.56 1.20 -7.62
N GLU A 96 -6.69 1.15 -8.35
CA GLU A 96 -8.04 0.93 -7.77
C GLU A 96 -8.18 -0.34 -6.89
N TYR A 97 -7.28 -1.31 -7.06
CA TYR A 97 -7.28 -2.57 -6.31
C TYR A 97 -6.18 -2.66 -5.23
N ILE A 98 -5.45 -1.58 -4.96
CA ILE A 98 -4.50 -1.43 -3.83
C ILE A 98 -5.24 -0.83 -2.64
#